data_AF-A0A821SI35-F1
#
_entry.id   AF-A0A821SI35-F1
#
_cell.length_a   1.000
_cell.length_b   1.000
_cell.length_c   1.000
_cell.angle_alpha   90.00
_cell.angle_beta   90.00
_cell.angle_gamma   90.00
#
_symmetry.space_group_name_H-M   'P 1'
#
loop_
_entity.id
_entity.type
_entity.pdbx_description
1 polymer ?
#
loop_
_entity_poly.entity_id
_entity_poly.type
_entity_poly.pdbx_seq_one_letter_code
_entity_poly.pdbx_strand_id
1 'polypeptide(L)'
;MDIRAKRFLWNCILKLTRRDKKSVVITSHSMEECETLCNRLVIMVNGEFKCLGSVQHLKEKFGDGYTIFIRTNIDTNRKTVMNYIQQHIPEAIIKEEHNKMIHFRVSTNVSLHKMFSVLEQARNELQNLIEDYTVTQVTLDDVFVNFAKIQEDNQILKKRNEQQNSYELIHRKSNVIDPI
;
A
#
# COMPACT_ATOMS: atom_id res chain seq x y z
N MET A 1 -6.01 -15.07 -18.96
CA MET A 1 -6.41 -16.48 -18.80
C MET A 1 -7.94 -16.51 -18.65
N ASP A 2 -8.64 -17.47 -19.26
CA ASP A 2 -10.08 -17.63 -19.01
C ASP A 2 -10.35 -17.96 -17.52
N ILE A 3 -11.47 -17.47 -16.96
CA ILE A 3 -11.80 -17.60 -15.53
C ILE A 3 -11.91 -19.08 -15.12
N ARG A 4 -12.43 -19.95 -15.99
CA ARG A 4 -12.53 -21.39 -15.69
C ARG A 4 -11.17 -22.06 -15.69
N ALA A 5 -10.32 -21.73 -16.67
CA ALA A 5 -8.95 -22.24 -16.74
C ALA A 5 -8.11 -21.79 -15.53
N LYS A 6 -8.23 -20.52 -15.11
CA LYS A 6 -7.57 -19.98 -13.91
C LYS A 6 -7.94 -20.77 -12.66
N ARG A 7 -9.24 -20.94 -12.42
CA ARG A 7 -9.74 -21.72 -11.27
C ARG A 7 -9.32 -23.19 -11.33
N PHE A 8 -9.28 -23.79 -12.51
CA PHE A 8 -8.79 -25.16 -12.66
C PHE A 8 -7.32 -25.27 -12.23
N LEU A 9 -6.44 -24.39 -12.72
CA LEU A 9 -5.03 -24.36 -12.34
C LEU A 9 -4.85 -24.15 -10.84
N TRP A 10 -5.57 -23.20 -10.26
CA TRP A 10 -5.54 -22.93 -8.81
C TRP A 10 -5.91 -24.16 -8.00
N ASN A 11 -6.99 -24.85 -8.38
CA ASN A 11 -7.42 -26.09 -7.73
C ASN A 11 -6.36 -27.20 -7.84
N CYS A 12 -5.65 -27.30 -8.97
CA CYS A 12 -4.55 -28.25 -9.13
C CYS A 12 -3.40 -27.94 -8.17
N ILE A 13 -2.96 -26.68 -8.09
CA ILE A 13 -1.89 -26.24 -7.17
C ILE A 13 -2.28 -26.49 -5.71
N LEU A 14 -3.50 -26.14 -5.34
CA LEU A 14 -4.02 -26.35 -3.98
C LEU A 14 -4.10 -27.85 -3.63
N LYS A 15 -4.48 -28.72 -4.58
CA LYS A 15 -4.47 -30.18 -4.38
C LYS A 15 -3.05 -30.69 -4.14
N LEU A 16 -2.08 -30.32 -4.98
CA LEU A 16 -0.68 -30.72 -4.83
C LEU A 16 -0.10 -30.28 -3.48
N THR A 17 -0.43 -29.07 -3.05
CA THR A 17 0.12 -28.50 -1.81
C THR A 17 -0.55 -29.10 -0.56
N ARG A 18 -1.89 -29.22 -0.56
CA ARG A 18 -2.66 -29.65 0.64
C ARG A 18 -2.78 -31.16 0.79
N ARG A 19 -2.96 -31.90 -0.31
CA ARG A 19 -3.15 -33.36 -0.26
C ARG A 19 -1.82 -34.09 -0.35
N ASP A 20 -1.01 -33.72 -1.33
CA ASP A 20 0.24 -34.44 -1.62
C ASP A 20 1.44 -33.88 -0.83
N LYS A 21 1.22 -32.85 -0.01
CA LYS A 21 2.23 -32.17 0.81
C LYS A 21 3.47 -31.73 0.02
N LYS A 22 3.29 -31.34 -1.24
CA LYS A 22 4.39 -30.85 -2.09
C LYS A 22 4.63 -29.36 -1.85
N SER A 23 5.89 -28.94 -1.96
CA SER A 23 6.26 -27.52 -2.01
C SER A 23 6.18 -27.02 -3.44
N VAL A 24 5.48 -25.91 -3.66
CA VAL A 24 5.33 -25.28 -4.97
C VAL A 24 5.79 -23.83 -4.87
N VAL A 25 6.67 -23.43 -5.78
CA VAL A 25 7.10 -22.04 -5.93
C VAL A 25 6.44 -21.49 -7.19
N ILE A 26 5.74 -20.38 -7.06
CA ILE A 26 5.14 -19.66 -8.19
C ILE A 26 5.60 -18.21 -8.18
N THR A 27 5.75 -17.66 -9.38
CA THR A 27 5.94 -16.22 -9.60
C THR A 27 4.71 -15.69 -10.30
N SER A 28 4.04 -14.71 -9.69
CA SER A 28 2.89 -14.06 -10.30
C SER A 28 2.94 -12.55 -10.06
N HIS A 29 2.39 -11.81 -11.03
CA HIS A 29 2.12 -10.38 -10.93
C HIS A 29 0.69 -10.09 -10.44
N SER A 30 -0.11 -11.14 -10.22
CA SER A 30 -1.47 -11.03 -9.71
C SER A 30 -1.49 -11.30 -8.21
N MET A 31 -1.85 -10.29 -7.44
CA MET A 31 -1.87 -10.36 -5.98
C MET A 31 -3.00 -11.29 -5.53
N GLU A 32 -4.11 -11.34 -6.28
CA GLU A 32 -5.20 -12.29 -6.10
C GLU A 32 -4.72 -13.75 -6.19
N GLU A 33 -3.85 -14.08 -7.16
CA GLU A 33 -3.26 -15.41 -7.30
C GLU A 33 -2.36 -15.73 -6.10
N CYS A 34 -1.51 -14.79 -5.73
CA CYS A 34 -0.59 -14.89 -4.60
C CYS A 34 -1.33 -15.08 -3.28
N GLU A 35 -2.37 -14.29 -3.00
CA GLU A 35 -3.16 -14.41 -1.77
C GLU A 35 -3.94 -15.72 -1.70
N THR A 36 -4.41 -16.24 -2.85
CA THR A 36 -5.20 -17.48 -2.85
C THR A 36 -4.35 -18.73 -2.75
N LEU A 37 -3.18 -18.75 -3.39
CA LEU A 37 -2.37 -19.96 -3.55
C LEU A 37 -1.25 -20.08 -2.51
N CYS A 38 -0.71 -18.96 -2.04
CA CYS A 38 0.52 -18.96 -1.25
C CYS A 38 0.23 -18.87 0.26
N ASN A 39 0.95 -19.66 1.04
CA ASN A 39 1.01 -19.54 2.50
C ASN A 39 2.08 -18.53 2.97
N ARG A 40 3.11 -18.33 2.15
CA ARG A 40 4.18 -17.35 2.32
C ARG A 40 4.45 -16.66 1.00
N LEU A 41 4.72 -15.37 1.07
CA LEU A 41 4.99 -14.50 -0.05
C LEU A 41 6.33 -13.81 0.12
N VAL A 42 6.96 -13.52 -1.01
CA VAL A 42 8.19 -12.75 -1.10
C VAL A 42 7.98 -11.65 -2.13
N ILE A 43 8.31 -10.40 -1.78
CA ILE A 43 8.34 -9.30 -2.75
C ILE A 43 9.79 -9.01 -3.10
N MET A 44 10.07 -9.05 -4.40
CA MET A 44 11.39 -8.74 -4.96
C MET A 44 11.36 -7.32 -5.55
N VAL A 45 12.40 -6.53 -5.28
CA VAL A 45 12.59 -5.19 -5.85
C VAL A 45 14.03 -5.07 -6.33
N ASN A 46 14.22 -4.76 -7.61
CA ASN A 46 15.55 -4.62 -8.24
C ASN A 46 16.47 -5.84 -8.03
N GLY A 47 15.91 -7.05 -8.10
CA GLY A 47 16.67 -8.31 -7.96
C GLY A 47 16.93 -8.75 -6.51
N GLU A 48 16.50 -7.97 -5.51
CA GLU A 48 16.67 -8.30 -4.10
C GLU A 48 15.33 -8.62 -3.44
N PHE A 49 15.33 -9.62 -2.55
CA PHE A 49 14.18 -9.90 -1.69
C PHE A 49 14.06 -8.82 -0.62
N LYS A 50 12.95 -8.06 -0.65
CA LYS A 50 12.71 -6.98 0.31
C LYS A 50 11.86 -7.42 1.49
N CYS A 51 10.95 -8.36 1.29
CA CYS A 51 10.12 -8.89 2.38
C CYS A 51 9.75 -10.35 2.13
N LEU A 52 9.56 -11.09 3.22
CA LEU A 52 9.13 -12.48 3.27
C LEU A 52 8.15 -12.63 4.44
N GLY A 53 6.99 -13.25 4.21
CA GLY A 53 6.03 -13.50 5.28
C GLY A 53 4.69 -14.02 4.80
N SER A 54 3.75 -14.24 5.71
CA SER A 54 2.34 -14.43 5.34
C SER A 54 1.75 -13.12 4.81
N VAL A 55 0.63 -13.20 4.08
CA VAL A 55 -0.11 -12.02 3.60
C VAL A 55 -0.39 -11.04 4.74
N GLN A 56 -0.85 -11.56 5.89
CA GLN A 56 -1.16 -10.72 7.05
C GLN A 56 0.09 -10.03 7.62
N HIS A 57 1.19 -10.77 7.78
CA HIS A 57 2.45 -10.18 8.25
C HIS A 57 2.93 -9.07 7.32
N LEU A 58 2.78 -9.25 6.01
CA LEU A 58 3.15 -8.25 5.02
C LEU A 58 2.27 -6.99 5.13
N LYS A 59 0.95 -7.15 5.28
CA LYS A 59 0.01 -6.04 5.48
C LYS A 59 0.27 -5.27 6.76
N GLU A 60 0.61 -5.95 7.85
CA GLU A 60 0.90 -5.32 9.14
C GLU A 60 2.25 -4.60 9.16
N LYS A 61 3.28 -5.20 8.55
CA LYS A 61 4.65 -4.68 8.58
C LYS A 61 4.93 -3.62 7.51
N PHE A 62 4.33 -3.76 6.33
CA PHE A 62 4.63 -2.93 5.16
C PHE A 62 3.41 -2.19 4.61
N GLY A 63 2.21 -2.44 5.15
CA GLY A 63 1.03 -1.64 4.86
C GLY A 63 0.88 -0.51 5.88
N ASP A 64 0.27 0.61 5.48
CA ASP A 64 0.01 1.73 6.40
C ASP A 64 -1.34 1.59 7.14
N GLY A 65 -1.60 0.41 7.72
CA GLY A 65 -2.71 0.14 8.64
C GLY A 65 -4.12 -0.02 8.04
N TYR A 66 -4.97 0.96 8.30
CA TYR A 66 -6.39 0.94 7.91
C TYR A 66 -6.72 2.15 7.05
N THR A 67 -7.74 1.98 6.21
CA THR A 67 -8.33 3.07 5.45
C THR A 67 -9.77 3.26 5.91
N ILE A 68 -10.08 4.47 6.36
CA ILE A 68 -11.45 4.88 6.70
C ILE A 68 -12.00 5.65 5.51
N PHE A 69 -13.15 5.19 5.01
CA PHE A 69 -13.96 5.85 4.00
C PHE A 69 -15.16 6.47 4.69
N ILE A 70 -15.39 7.77 4.47
CA ILE A 70 -16.57 8.47 4.98
C ILE A 70 -17.29 9.12 3.81
N ARG A 71 -18.59 8.83 3.64
CA ARG A 71 -19.47 9.53 2.70
C ARG A 71 -20.25 10.61 3.43
N THR A 72 -20.19 11.84 2.93
CA THR A 72 -20.91 12.99 3.47
C THR A 72 -22.15 13.30 2.66
N ASN A 73 -23.21 13.76 3.30
CA ASN A 73 -24.46 14.13 2.60
C ASN A 73 -24.29 15.37 1.68
N ILE A 74 -23.48 16.35 2.10
CA ILE A 74 -23.28 17.64 1.42
C ILE A 74 -21.79 18.00 1.35
N ASP A 75 -21.31 18.48 0.20
CA ASP A 75 -19.90 18.80 -0.04
C ASP A 75 -19.35 19.89 0.90
N THR A 76 -20.18 20.86 1.31
CA THR A 76 -19.76 22.01 2.14
C THR A 76 -19.33 21.63 3.56
N ASN A 77 -19.68 20.42 4.04
CA ASN A 77 -19.49 20.01 5.44
C ASN A 77 -18.29 19.08 5.67
N ARG A 78 -17.46 18.88 4.65
CA ARG A 78 -16.28 18.00 4.71
C ARG A 78 -15.26 18.45 5.74
N LYS A 79 -14.99 19.76 5.82
CA LYS A 79 -14.03 20.33 6.78
C LYS A 79 -14.41 20.05 8.23
N THR A 80 -15.71 20.10 8.54
CA THR A 80 -16.21 19.80 9.89
C THR A 80 -15.94 18.35 10.27
N VAL A 81 -16.24 17.42 9.35
CA VAL A 81 -15.97 15.98 9.54
C VAL A 81 -14.46 15.73 9.65
N MET A 82 -13.66 16.33 8.77
CA MET A 82 -12.19 16.21 8.81
C MET A 82 -11.61 16.67 10.14
N ASN A 83 -12.01 17.85 10.61
CA ASN A 83 -11.55 18.38 11.88
C ASN A 83 -11.97 17.48 13.04
N TYR A 84 -13.20 16.97 13.03
CA TYR A 84 -13.68 16.05 14.08
C TYR A 84 -12.84 14.77 14.14
N ILE A 85 -12.59 14.14 12.99
CA ILE A 85 -11.78 12.91 12.92
C ILE A 85 -10.33 13.18 13.33
N GLN A 86 -9.72 14.27 12.86
CA GLN A 86 -8.35 14.63 13.25
C GLN A 86 -8.21 14.98 14.73
N GLN A 87 -9.24 15.53 15.37
CA GLN A 87 -9.23 15.80 16.80
C GLN A 87 -9.28 14.51 17.64
N HIS A 88 -10.04 13.50 17.21
CA HIS A 88 -10.24 12.25 17.98
C HIS A 88 -9.27 11.12 17.58
N ILE A 89 -8.76 11.17 16.35
CA ILE A 89 -7.78 10.25 15.78
C ILE A 89 -6.67 11.10 15.12
N PRO A 90 -5.73 11.67 15.90
CA PRO A 90 -4.64 12.50 15.36
C PRO A 90 -3.75 11.78 14.35
N GLU A 91 -3.69 10.45 14.41
CA GLU A 91 -2.93 9.61 13.49
C GLU A 91 -3.63 9.42 12.13
N ALA A 92 -4.86 9.94 11.94
CA ALA A 92 -5.60 9.85 10.70
C ALA A 92 -5.11 10.88 9.67
N ILE A 93 -4.46 10.39 8.62
CA ILE A 93 -3.91 11.21 7.52
C ILE A 93 -4.89 11.18 6.35
N ILE A 94 -5.28 12.34 5.83
CA ILE A 94 -6.12 12.42 4.63
C ILE A 94 -5.29 11.97 3.41
N LYS A 95 -5.75 10.93 2.72
CA LYS A 95 -5.14 10.45 1.46
C LYS A 95 -5.77 11.11 0.25
N GLU A 96 -7.11 11.13 0.24
CA GLU A 96 -7.89 11.57 -0.91
C GLU A 96 -9.18 12.25 -0.47
N GLU A 97 -9.56 13.24 -1.27
CA GLU A 97 -10.76 14.03 -1.12
C GLU A 97 -11.41 14.20 -2.49
N HIS A 98 -12.52 13.50 -2.71
CA HIS A 98 -13.27 13.59 -3.96
C HIS A 98 -14.77 13.65 -3.69
N ASN A 99 -15.44 14.67 -4.24
CA ASN A 99 -16.89 14.89 -4.14
C ASN A 99 -17.39 14.77 -2.70
N LYS A 100 -18.10 13.68 -2.38
CA LYS A 100 -18.70 13.37 -1.08
C LYS A 100 -17.89 12.35 -0.26
N MET A 101 -16.75 11.87 -0.74
CA MET A 101 -15.92 10.87 -0.07
C MET A 101 -14.64 11.47 0.51
N ILE A 102 -14.36 11.12 1.77
CA ILE A 102 -13.11 11.45 2.46
C ILE A 102 -12.41 10.13 2.82
N HIS A 103 -11.15 9.99 2.40
CA HIS A 103 -10.33 8.82 2.68
C HIS A 103 -9.26 9.18 3.71
N PHE A 104 -9.30 8.53 4.87
CA PHE A 104 -8.25 8.63 5.88
C PHE A 104 -7.42 7.36 5.91
N ARG A 105 -6.11 7.50 6.06
CA ARG A 105 -5.17 6.44 6.40
C ARG A 105 -4.91 6.51 7.89
N VAL A 106 -5.05 5.39 8.59
CA VAL A 106 -4.82 5.30 10.03
C VAL A 106 -3.83 4.19 10.30
N SER A 107 -2.78 4.49 11.08
CA SER A 107 -1.77 3.47 11.43
C SER A 107 -2.37 2.31 12.23
N THR A 108 -1.69 1.16 12.23
CA THR A 108 -2.06 -0.03 13.03
C THR A 108 -2.01 0.18 14.54
N ASN A 109 -1.42 1.28 15.01
CA ASN A 109 -1.34 1.61 16.44
C ASN A 109 -2.71 2.01 17.03
N VAL A 110 -3.66 2.40 16.18
CA VAL A 110 -5.03 2.72 16.60
C VAL A 110 -5.87 1.47 16.56
N SER A 111 -6.56 1.15 17.66
CA SER A 111 -7.44 -0.02 17.70
C SER A 111 -8.68 0.18 16.84
N LEU A 112 -9.12 -0.88 16.16
CA LEU A 112 -10.36 -0.88 15.36
C LEU A 112 -11.57 -0.41 16.17
N HIS A 113 -11.69 -0.88 17.42
CA HIS A 113 -12.72 -0.41 18.34
C HIS A 113 -12.74 1.11 18.46
N LYS A 114 -11.59 1.76 18.71
CA LYS A 114 -11.51 3.23 18.83
C LYS A 114 -11.97 3.91 17.54
N MET A 115 -11.56 3.41 16.38
CA MET A 115 -12.00 3.95 15.08
C MET A 115 -13.52 3.88 14.94
N PHE A 116 -14.13 2.71 15.16
CA PHE A 116 -15.58 2.55 15.06
C PHE A 116 -16.33 3.40 16.08
N SER A 117 -15.86 3.48 17.33
CA SER A 117 -16.48 4.34 18.36
C SER A 117 -16.49 5.81 17.95
N VAL A 118 -15.37 6.33 17.46
CA VAL A 118 -15.26 7.73 17.01
C VAL A 118 -16.15 8.00 15.79
N LEU A 119 -16.22 7.06 14.85
CA LEU A 119 -17.04 7.21 13.64
C LEU A 119 -18.54 7.21 13.96
N GLU A 120 -18.99 6.37 14.89
CA GLU A 120 -20.38 6.38 15.35
C GLU A 120 -20.72 7.64 16.15
N GLN A 121 -19.81 8.12 17.02
CA GLN A 121 -19.99 9.39 17.71
C GLN A 121 -20.09 10.56 16.73
N ALA A 122 -19.19 10.62 15.75
CA ALA A 122 -19.21 11.63 14.69
C ALA A 122 -20.55 11.63 13.94
N ARG A 123 -21.08 10.45 13.60
CA ARG A 123 -22.35 10.32 12.89
C ARG A 123 -23.52 10.89 13.71
N ASN A 124 -23.55 10.63 15.01
CA ASN A 124 -24.60 11.08 15.91
C ASN A 124 -24.52 12.58 16.23
N GLU A 125 -23.32 13.10 16.49
CA GLU A 125 -23.11 14.49 16.93
C GLU A 125 -23.14 15.49 15.77
N LEU A 126 -22.70 15.08 14.59
CA LEU A 126 -22.61 15.96 13.41
C LEU A 126 -23.94 16.00 12.64
N GLN A 127 -25.10 15.97 13.31
CA GLN A 127 -26.42 16.22 12.72
C GLN A 127 -26.69 15.45 11.41
N ASN A 128 -26.31 14.17 11.33
CA ASN A 128 -26.42 13.34 10.12
C ASN A 128 -25.65 13.89 8.89
N LEU A 129 -24.52 14.55 9.08
CA LEU A 129 -23.64 14.94 7.98
C LEU A 129 -22.94 13.75 7.32
N ILE A 130 -22.74 12.67 8.06
CA ILE A 130 -22.19 11.41 7.59
C ILE A 130 -23.34 10.50 7.14
N GLU A 131 -23.33 10.13 5.86
CA GLU A 131 -24.30 9.20 5.26
C GLU A 131 -23.96 7.76 5.63
N ASP A 132 -22.72 7.36 5.34
CA ASP A 132 -22.13 6.09 5.75
C ASP A 132 -20.61 6.19 5.94
N TYR A 133 -20.05 5.15 6.54
CA TYR A 133 -18.61 5.00 6.69
C TYR A 133 -18.22 3.53 6.53
N THR A 134 -16.95 3.29 6.21
CA THR A 134 -16.36 1.94 6.12
C THR A 134 -14.93 1.99 6.58
N VAL A 135 -14.48 0.96 7.31
CA VAL A 135 -13.08 0.78 7.69
C VAL A 135 -12.58 -0.49 7.02
N THR A 136 -11.53 -0.37 6.21
CA THR A 136 -10.87 -1.52 5.58
C THR A 136 -9.41 -1.61 5.98
N GLN A 137 -8.85 -2.81 5.98
CA GLN A 137 -7.41 -3.00 6.11
C GLN A 137 -6.74 -2.77 4.76
N VAL A 138 -5.49 -2.32 4.78
CA VAL A 138 -4.61 -2.27 3.60
C VAL A 138 -4.60 -3.61 2.86
N THR A 139 -4.68 -3.57 1.53
CA THR A 139 -4.61 -4.74 0.66
C THR A 139 -3.16 -5.15 0.36
N LEU A 140 -2.95 -6.36 -0.17
CA LEU A 140 -1.62 -6.73 -0.63
C LEU A 140 -1.19 -5.90 -1.85
N ASP A 141 -2.15 -5.47 -2.67
CA ASP A 141 -1.91 -4.54 -3.77
C ASP A 141 -1.33 -3.21 -3.29
N ASP A 142 -1.89 -2.62 -2.23
CA ASP A 142 -1.35 -1.40 -1.62
C ASP A 142 0.09 -1.56 -1.14
N VAL A 143 0.39 -2.70 -0.49
CA VAL A 143 1.75 -3.04 -0.05
C VAL A 143 2.68 -3.11 -1.25
N PHE A 144 2.25 -3.76 -2.33
CA PHE A 144 3.04 -3.85 -3.56
C PHE A 144 3.27 -2.48 -4.21
N VAL A 145 2.25 -1.62 -4.29
CA VAL A 145 2.39 -0.25 -4.82
C VAL A 145 3.44 0.53 -4.02
N ASN A 146 3.50 0.34 -2.70
CA ASN A 146 4.53 0.96 -1.88
C ASN A 146 5.95 0.48 -2.26
N PHE A 147 6.12 -0.83 -2.51
CA PHE A 147 7.39 -1.38 -3.00
C PHE A 147 7.75 -0.94 -4.43
N ALA A 148 6.75 -0.77 -5.30
CA ALA A 148 6.97 -0.27 -6.66
C ALA A 148 7.48 1.17 -6.66
N LYS A 149 6.96 2.03 -5.77
CA LYS A 149 7.49 3.40 -5.57
C LYS A 149 8.95 3.39 -5.15
N ILE A 150 9.32 2.53 -4.20
CA ILE A 150 10.72 2.33 -3.79
C ILE A 150 11.60 1.90 -4.98
N GLN A 151 11.06 1.11 -5.91
CA GLN A 151 11.79 0.71 -7.10
C GLN A 151 12.15 1.90 -7.98
N GLU A 152 11.18 2.77 -8.25
CA GLU A 152 11.31 3.96 -9.08
C GLU A 152 12.29 4.97 -8.46
N ASP A 153 12.14 5.26 -7.17
CA ASP A 153 13.02 6.18 -6.44
C ASP A 153 14.49 5.73 -6.49
N ASN A 154 14.74 4.43 -6.30
CA ASN A 154 16.09 3.86 -6.39
C ASN A 154 16.69 3.98 -7.81
N GLN A 155 15.87 3.86 -8.86
CA GLN A 155 16.34 4.03 -10.23
C GLN A 155 16.67 5.50 -10.53
N ILE A 156 15.89 6.44 -10.00
CA ILE A 156 16.17 7.89 -10.12
C ILE A 156 17.47 8.23 -9.40
N LEU A 157 17.68 7.71 -8.19
CA LEU A 157 18.92 7.93 -7.43
C LEU A 157 20.16 7.37 -8.15
N LYS A 158 20.07 6.17 -8.73
CA LYS A 158 21.17 5.61 -9.55
C LYS A 158 21.51 6.50 -10.73
N LYS A 159 20.50 6.96 -11.49
CA LYS A 159 20.72 7.87 -12.63
C LYS A 159 21.35 9.20 -12.23
N ARG A 160 20.94 9.78 -11.08
CA ARG A 160 21.53 11.01 -10.55
C ARG A 160 22.99 10.84 -10.15
N ASN A 161 23.31 9.74 -9.47
CA ASN A 161 24.68 9.44 -9.06
C ASN A 161 25.59 9.16 -10.27
N GLU A 162 25.09 8.46 -11.28
CA GLU A 162 25.82 8.22 -12.54
C GLU A 162 26.08 9.55 -13.30
N GLN A 163 25.09 10.44 -13.34
CA GLN A 163 25.26 11.78 -13.91
C GLN A 163 26.27 12.61 -13.13
N GLN A 164 26.16 12.70 -11.80
CA GLN A 164 27.11 13.44 -10.96
C GLN A 164 28.55 12.91 -11.10
N ASN A 165 28.73 11.60 -11.08
CA ASN A 165 30.03 10.98 -11.33
C ASN A 165 30.56 11.33 -12.73
N SER A 166 29.70 11.34 -13.76
CA SER A 166 30.13 11.74 -15.11
C SER A 166 30.54 13.21 -15.20
N TYR A 167 29.83 14.14 -14.54
CA TYR A 167 30.19 15.55 -14.48
C TYR A 167 31.50 15.78 -13.69
N GLU A 168 31.70 15.10 -12.57
CA GLU A 168 32.94 15.17 -11.79
C GLU A 168 34.15 14.61 -12.56
N LEU A 169 33.97 13.53 -13.33
CA LEU A 169 35.00 13.00 -14.21
C LEU A 169 35.36 13.96 -15.34
N ILE A 170 34.37 14.66 -15.92
CA ILE A 170 34.61 15.67 -16.96
C ILE A 170 35.37 16.87 -16.37
N HIS A 171 34.96 17.39 -15.21
CA HIS A 171 35.66 18.51 -14.56
C HIS A 171 37.09 18.16 -14.13
N ARG A 172 37.34 16.93 -13.67
CA ARG A 172 38.71 16.46 -13.40
C ARG A 172 39.57 16.36 -14.64
N LYS A 173 39.02 16.01 -15.81
CA LYS A 173 39.78 15.97 -17.08
C LYS A 173 40.03 17.36 -17.66
N SER A 174 39.12 18.31 -17.49
CA SER A 174 39.28 19.68 -17.97
C SER A 174 40.34 20.48 -17.23
N ASN A 175 40.62 20.17 -15.96
CA ASN A 175 41.67 20.81 -15.16
C ASN A 175 43.08 20.22 -15.38
N VAL A 176 43.28 19.32 -16.36
CA VAL A 176 44.58 18.69 -16.68
C VAL A 176 45.19 19.22 -17.98
N ILE A 177 44.58 20.25 -18.58
CA ILE A 177 45.14 20.92 -19.77
C ILE A 177 45.61 22.32 -19.35
N ASP A 178 46.79 22.38 -18.74
CA ASP A 178 47.52 23.65 -18.63
C ASP A 178 48.24 23.94 -19.97
N PRO A 179 48.26 25.22 -20.40
CA PRO A 179 48.72 25.63 -21.72
C PRO A 179 50.25 25.55 -21.86
N ILE A 180 50.70 25.17 -23.06
CA ILE A 180 52.10 25.32 -23.52
C ILE A 180 52.36 26.79 -23.83
#